data_AF-A0A9E2X9K5-F1
#
_entry.id   AF-A0A9E2X9K5-F1
#
_cell.length_a   1.000
_cell.length_b   1.000
_cell.length_c   1.000
_cell.angle_alpha   90.00
_cell.angle_beta   90.00
_cell.angle_gamma   90.00
#
_symmetry.space_group_name_H-M   'P 1'
#
loop_
_entity.id
_entity.type
_entity.pdbx_description
1 polymer ?
#
loop_
_entity_poly.entity_id
_entity_poly.type
_entity_poly.pdbx_seq_one_letter_code
_entity_poly.pdbx_strand_id
1 'polypeptide(L)'
;MIVRESGVNGEAGACELCAVPDEKIVAQNRLAYARRDNAPVTRLHTLILPKRHVPGYFDLAPEGKCAIDELIDRSGSPFSPMTPDVAGFNIGINIGEVAGQTIFHCHIHLIPRRRGDASHPEGGVHAAIRRALGSSV
;
A
#
# COMPACT_ATOMS: atom_id res chain seq x y z
N MET A 1 23.37 2.44 -6.32
CA MET A 1 23.78 1.32 -7.19
C MET A 1 22.72 0.24 -7.09
N ILE A 2 21.86 0.11 -8.10
CA ILE A 2 20.72 -0.82 -8.10
C ILE A 2 21.25 -2.20 -8.50
N VAL A 3 21.15 -3.17 -7.60
CA VAL A 3 21.51 -4.57 -7.87
C VAL A 3 20.33 -5.22 -8.59
N ARG A 4 20.54 -5.62 -9.85
CA ARG A 4 19.57 -6.28 -10.73
C ARG A 4 19.66 -7.79 -10.54
N GLU A 5 18.54 -8.45 -10.24
CA GLU A 5 18.35 -9.88 -10.51
C GLU A 5 16.93 -10.13 -11.02
N SER A 6 16.83 -11.17 -11.84
CA SER A 6 15.91 -11.39 -12.95
C SER A 6 14.70 -12.27 -12.62
N GLY A 7 13.58 -12.01 -13.31
CA GLY A 7 12.50 -12.97 -13.55
C GLY A 7 11.13 -12.53 -13.02
N VAL A 8 10.11 -12.67 -13.88
CA VAL A 8 8.69 -12.23 -13.77
C VAL A 8 8.46 -10.80 -14.28
N ASN A 9 7.59 -10.67 -15.29
CA ASN A 9 7.27 -9.44 -16.03
C ASN A 9 7.03 -8.24 -15.09
N GLY A 10 8.02 -7.36 -15.04
CA GLY A 10 8.08 -6.19 -14.15
C GLY A 10 9.47 -5.57 -14.24
N GLU A 11 9.87 -5.12 -15.43
CA GLU A 11 11.16 -4.44 -15.53
C GLU A 11 11.11 -3.13 -14.74
N ALA A 12 12.03 -2.97 -13.79
CA ALA A 12 12.15 -1.76 -12.96
C ALA A 12 12.22 -0.46 -13.80
N GLY A 13 12.62 -0.54 -15.06
CA GLY A 13 12.68 0.60 -15.99
C GLY A 13 11.33 1.20 -16.38
N ALA A 14 10.22 0.46 -16.25
CA ALA A 14 8.87 0.91 -16.60
C ALA A 14 7.89 0.93 -15.41
N CYS A 15 8.35 0.56 -14.22
CA CYS A 15 7.49 0.52 -13.03
C CYS A 15 7.17 1.94 -12.52
N GLU A 16 5.89 2.30 -12.47
CA GLU A 16 5.42 3.59 -11.93
C GLU A 16 5.71 3.80 -10.44
N LEU A 17 6.07 2.71 -9.74
CA LEU A 17 6.47 2.71 -8.34
C LEU A 17 8.00 2.72 -8.16
N CYS A 18 8.80 2.60 -9.21
CA CYS A 18 10.26 2.73 -9.10
C CYS A 18 10.75 4.18 -9.15
N ALA A 19 10.08 5.03 -9.93
CA ALA A 19 10.46 6.43 -10.15
C ALA A 19 9.39 7.39 -9.59
N VAL A 20 9.23 7.40 -8.26
CA VAL A 20 8.26 8.27 -7.59
C VAL A 20 8.90 9.63 -7.29
N PRO A 21 8.30 10.76 -7.72
CA PRO A 21 8.75 12.08 -7.32
C PRO A 21 8.66 12.27 -5.81
N ASP A 22 9.63 12.96 -5.22
CA ASP A 22 9.73 13.17 -3.77
C ASP A 22 8.48 13.83 -3.19
N GLU A 23 7.79 14.69 -3.96
CA GLU A 23 6.57 15.38 -3.51
C GLU A 23 5.40 14.42 -3.29
N LYS A 24 5.44 13.22 -3.88
CA LYS A 24 4.42 12.18 -3.67
C LYS A 24 4.71 11.32 -2.44
N ILE A 25 5.91 11.40 -1.87
CA ILE A 25 6.33 10.61 -0.71
C ILE A 25 5.88 11.31 0.58
N VAL A 26 5.06 10.62 1.38
CA VAL A 26 4.54 11.15 2.66
C VAL A 26 5.37 10.71 3.87
N ALA A 27 6.11 9.61 3.73
CA ALA A 27 7.09 9.13 4.72
C ALA A 27 8.07 8.19 4.03
N GLN A 28 9.30 8.09 4.54
CA GLN A 28 10.28 7.12 4.06
C GLN A 28 11.30 6.77 5.14
N ASN A 29 11.95 5.63 4.95
CA ASN A 29 13.16 5.25 5.67
C ASN A 29 14.22 4.78 4.64
N ARG A 30 15.23 4.05 5.11
CA ARG A 30 16.35 3.61 4.27
C ARG A 30 15.90 2.68 3.13
N LEU A 31 14.94 1.78 3.37
CA LEU A 31 14.60 0.69 2.46
C LEU A 31 13.19 0.77 1.87
N ALA A 32 12.31 1.58 2.44
CA ALA A 32 10.92 1.69 2.05
C ALA A 32 10.45 3.15 2.03
N TYR A 33 9.31 3.37 1.38
CA TYR A 33 8.63 4.65 1.39
C TYR A 33 7.10 4.46 1.35
N ALA A 34 6.39 5.51 1.73
CA ALA A 34 4.95 5.60 1.72
C ALA A 34 4.52 6.75 0.81
N ARG A 35 3.50 6.53 -0.01
CA ARG A 35 2.89 7.57 -0.88
C ARG A 35 1.39 7.46 -0.89
N ARG A 36 0.68 8.54 -1.22
CA ARG A 36 -0.77 8.46 -1.44
C ARG A 36 -1.08 7.66 -2.71
N ASP A 37 -2.12 6.86 -2.64
CA ASP A 37 -2.66 6.14 -3.79
C ASP A 37 -3.29 7.15 -4.76
N ASN A 38 -3.09 6.93 -6.07
CA ASN A 38 -3.71 7.72 -7.13
C ASN A 38 -5.22 7.41 -7.25
N ALA A 39 -5.64 6.20 -6.88
CA ALA A 39 -7.03 5.73 -6.89
C ALA A 39 -7.48 5.33 -5.46
N PRO A 40 -7.64 6.29 -4.54
CA PRO A 40 -7.89 6.01 -3.14
C PRO A 40 -9.26 5.38 -2.88
N VAL A 41 -9.30 4.26 -2.14
CA VAL A 41 -10.55 3.65 -1.64
C VAL A 41 -11.25 4.59 -0.65
N THR A 42 -10.47 5.17 0.26
CA THR A 42 -10.90 6.22 1.19
C THR A 42 -9.86 7.35 1.23
N ARG A 43 -10.27 8.53 1.72
CA ARG A 43 -9.38 9.68 1.86
C ARG A 43 -8.15 9.29 2.69
N LEU A 44 -6.96 9.63 2.17
CA LEU A 44 -5.63 9.29 2.71
C LEU A 44 -5.19 7.83 2.52
N HIS A 45 -5.81 7.05 1.63
CA HIS A 45 -5.29 5.75 1.21
C HIS A 45 -3.81 5.87 0.79
N THR A 46 -2.97 5.03 1.40
CA THR A 46 -1.51 5.10 1.28
C THR A 46 -0.97 3.75 0.84
N LEU A 47 -0.03 3.78 -0.10
CA LEU A 47 0.77 2.62 -0.48
C LEU A 47 2.11 2.70 0.24
N ILE A 48 2.48 1.62 0.92
CA ILE A 48 3.79 1.45 1.58
C ILE A 48 4.54 0.35 0.84
N LEU A 49 5.78 0.62 0.41
CA LEU A 49 6.50 -0.28 -0.48
C LEU A 49 8.01 -0.15 -0.36
N PRO A 50 8.77 -1.22 -0.70
CA PRO A 50 10.22 -1.15 -0.76
C PRO A 50 10.68 -0.21 -1.88
N LYS A 51 11.81 0.46 -1.67
CA LYS A 51 12.54 1.20 -2.72
C LYS A 51 13.13 0.26 -3.76
N ARG A 52 13.50 -0.96 -3.34
CA ARG A 52 13.92 -2.03 -4.26
C ARG A 52 12.68 -2.59 -4.95
N HIS A 53 12.74 -2.72 -6.27
CA HIS A 53 11.73 -3.43 -7.03
C HIS A 53 11.74 -4.92 -6.69
N VAL A 54 10.62 -5.42 -6.15
CA VAL A 54 10.37 -6.84 -5.93
C VAL A 54 8.90 -7.11 -6.26
N PRO A 55 8.55 -8.23 -6.92
CA PRO A 55 7.21 -8.39 -7.49
C PRO A 55 6.12 -8.57 -6.43
N GLY A 56 6.38 -9.27 -5.34
CA GLY A 56 5.40 -9.50 -4.29
C GLY A 56 6.00 -9.50 -2.88
N TYR A 57 5.12 -9.66 -1.88
CA TYR A 57 5.54 -9.69 -0.47
C TYR A 57 6.45 -10.89 -0.18
N PHE A 58 6.24 -12.03 -0.83
CA PHE A 58 7.05 -13.24 -0.58
C PHE A 58 8.49 -13.12 -1.10
N ASP A 59 8.77 -12.14 -1.98
CA ASP A 59 10.11 -11.87 -2.53
C ASP A 59 10.92 -10.86 -1.70
N LEU A 60 10.33 -10.33 -0.62
CA LEU A 60 11.02 -9.41 0.28
C LEU A 60 12.00 -10.14 1.19
N ALA A 61 13.22 -9.62 1.25
CA ALA A 61 14.17 -9.94 2.31
C ALA A 61 13.65 -9.45 3.69
N PRO A 62 14.08 -10.07 4.80
CA PRO A 62 13.64 -9.72 6.16
C PRO A 62 13.75 -8.23 6.49
N GLU A 63 14.85 -7.57 6.10
CA GLU A 63 15.09 -6.16 6.36
C GLU A 63 14.10 -5.26 5.60
N GLY A 64 13.69 -5.70 4.41
CA GLY A 64 12.64 -5.04 3.64
C GLY A 64 11.29 -5.11 4.32
N LYS A 65 10.96 -6.27 4.93
CA LYS A 65 9.73 -6.43 5.72
C LYS A 65 9.74 -5.51 6.95
N CYS A 66 10.83 -5.50 7.72
CA CYS A 66 10.97 -4.62 8.88
C CYS A 66 10.83 -3.14 8.49
N ALA A 67 11.46 -2.72 7.41
CA ALA A 67 11.37 -1.33 6.96
C ALA A 67 9.95 -0.92 6.52
N ILE A 68 9.17 -1.85 5.98
CA ILE A 68 7.75 -1.62 5.65
C ILE A 68 6.93 -1.53 6.93
N ASP A 69 7.15 -2.45 7.86
CA ASP A 69 6.45 -2.52 9.15
C ASP A 69 6.62 -1.23 9.97
N GLU A 70 7.85 -0.72 10.06
CA GLU A 70 8.15 0.59 10.67
C GLU A 70 7.32 1.74 10.07
N LEU A 71 7.11 1.72 8.74
CA LEU A 71 6.30 2.74 8.08
C LEU A 71 4.80 2.52 8.27
N ILE A 72 4.34 1.27 8.41
CA ILE A 72 2.96 0.96 8.78
C ILE A 72 2.67 1.53 10.16
N ASP A 73 3.50 1.23 11.15
CA ASP A 73 3.33 1.72 12.53
C ASP A 73 3.34 3.25 12.60
N ARG A 74 4.30 3.89 11.92
CA ARG A 74 4.38 5.35 11.87
C ARG A 74 3.18 5.98 11.18
N SER A 75 2.65 5.36 10.12
CA SER A 75 1.56 5.92 9.31
C SER A 75 0.17 5.58 9.86
N GLY A 76 0.04 4.47 10.58
CA GLY A 76 -1.20 3.94 11.13
C GLY A 76 -1.49 4.36 12.56
N SER A 77 -0.66 5.24 13.15
CA SER A 77 -0.85 5.68 14.54
C SER A 77 -2.22 6.37 14.72
N PRO A 78 -3.15 5.79 15.50
CA PRO A 78 -4.50 6.33 15.68
C PRO A 78 -4.53 7.65 16.48
N PHE A 79 -3.40 8.03 17.07
CA PHE A 79 -3.23 9.27 17.82
C PHE A 79 -2.57 10.38 17.01
N SER A 80 -2.44 10.20 15.68
CA SER A 80 -1.89 11.24 14.83
C SER A 80 -2.83 12.47 14.84
N PRO A 81 -2.36 13.64 15.29
CA PRO A 81 -3.18 14.86 15.27
C PRO A 81 -3.53 15.31 13.85
N MET A 82 -2.87 14.75 12.83
CA MET A 82 -3.12 15.00 11.42
C MET A 82 -4.37 14.27 10.89
N THR A 83 -4.88 13.27 11.61
CA THR A 83 -6.01 12.44 11.17
C THR A 83 -6.99 12.13 12.32
N PRO A 84 -7.54 13.15 13.00
CA PRO A 84 -8.38 12.94 14.19
C PRO A 84 -9.72 12.26 13.88
N ASP A 85 -10.11 12.21 12.61
CA ASP A 85 -11.36 11.60 12.14
C ASP A 85 -11.20 10.11 11.78
N VAL A 86 -9.98 9.60 11.74
CA VAL A 86 -9.70 8.19 11.45
C VAL A 86 -9.93 7.36 12.72
N ALA A 87 -10.81 6.36 12.61
CA ALA A 87 -11.25 5.51 13.71
C ALA A 87 -10.78 4.04 13.57
N GLY A 88 -10.05 3.72 12.51
CA GLY A 88 -9.51 2.39 12.25
C GLY A 88 -8.79 2.32 10.90
N PHE A 89 -8.28 1.15 10.56
CA PHE A 89 -7.58 0.92 9.29
C PHE A 89 -7.92 -0.45 8.72
N ASN A 90 -7.93 -0.55 7.39
CA ASN A 90 -7.72 -1.83 6.72
C ASN A 90 -6.31 -1.84 6.14
N ILE A 91 -5.64 -2.98 6.28
CA ILE A 91 -4.32 -3.22 5.71
C ILE A 91 -4.44 -4.42 4.79
N GLY A 92 -3.92 -4.30 3.56
CA GLY A 92 -4.08 -5.34 2.54
C GLY A 92 -2.90 -5.40 1.57
N ILE A 93 -2.66 -6.58 1.02
CA ILE A 93 -1.62 -6.83 0.02
C ILE A 93 -2.19 -7.80 -1.00
N ASN A 94 -2.10 -7.46 -2.29
CA ASN A 94 -2.43 -8.37 -3.37
C ASN A 94 -1.13 -8.95 -3.93
N ILE A 95 -1.08 -10.26 -4.12
CA ILE A 95 0.12 -10.97 -4.59
C ILE A 95 -0.30 -11.90 -5.73
N GLY A 96 0.16 -11.61 -6.94
CA GLY A 96 -0.23 -12.30 -8.16
C GLY A 96 -1.51 -11.74 -8.80
N GLU A 97 -1.60 -11.90 -10.12
CA GLU A 97 -2.71 -11.38 -10.94
C GLU A 97 -4.08 -11.89 -10.49
N VAL A 98 -4.18 -13.19 -10.15
CA VAL A 98 -5.43 -13.81 -9.67
C VAL A 98 -5.92 -13.19 -8.35
N ALA A 99 -5.01 -12.65 -7.54
CA ALA A 99 -5.35 -11.92 -6.32
C ALA A 99 -5.63 -10.42 -6.57
N GLY A 100 -5.67 -9.97 -7.83
CA GLY A 100 -5.93 -8.58 -8.20
C GLY A 100 -4.72 -7.65 -8.12
N GLN A 101 -3.49 -8.19 -8.18
CA GLN A 101 -2.30 -7.36 -8.31
C GLN A 101 -2.16 -6.84 -9.74
N THR A 102 -2.17 -5.51 -9.91
CA THR A 102 -2.03 -4.85 -11.22
C THR A 102 -0.63 -4.27 -11.46
N ILE A 103 0.07 -3.90 -10.39
CA ILE A 103 1.47 -3.44 -10.42
C ILE A 103 2.33 -4.47 -9.72
N PHE A 104 3.23 -5.11 -10.47
CA PHE A 104 4.17 -6.12 -9.97
C PHE A 104 5.38 -5.50 -9.29
N HIS A 105 5.12 -4.62 -8.33
CA HIS A 105 6.06 -4.12 -7.35
C HIS A 105 5.32 -4.16 -6.01
N CYS A 106 5.79 -4.97 -5.07
CA CYS A 106 5.17 -5.17 -3.76
C CYS A 106 4.74 -3.84 -3.16
N HIS A 107 3.46 -3.71 -2.82
CA HIS A 107 2.93 -2.57 -2.12
C HIS A 107 1.84 -3.01 -1.15
N ILE A 108 1.84 -2.37 0.01
CA ILE A 108 0.90 -2.61 1.09
C ILE A 108 -0.06 -1.44 1.09
N HIS A 109 -1.34 -1.75 0.95
CA HIS A 109 -2.43 -0.80 1.10
C HIS A 109 -2.65 -0.55 2.59
N LEU A 110 -2.51 0.71 3.01
CA LEU A 110 -2.93 1.21 4.31
C LEU A 110 -4.12 2.15 4.07
N ILE A 111 -5.31 1.67 4.41
CA ILE A 111 -6.60 2.32 4.10
C ILE A 111 -7.22 2.85 5.40
N PRO A 112 -7.18 4.16 5.65
CA PRO A 112 -7.78 4.75 6.85
C PRO A 112 -9.32 4.67 6.79
N ARG A 113 -9.94 4.30 7.91
CA ARG A 113 -11.38 4.12 8.05
C ARG A 113 -12.00 5.13 8.99
N ARG A 114 -13.24 5.52 8.69
CA ARG A 114 -14.03 6.52 9.44
C ARG A 114 -15.41 5.96 9.73
N ARG A 115 -16.06 6.47 10.77
CA ARG A 115 -17.45 6.07 11.05
C ARG A 115 -18.34 6.48 9.87
N GLY A 116 -19.10 5.51 9.34
CA GLY A 116 -20.03 5.71 8.22
C GLY A 116 -19.39 5.74 6.82
N ASP A 117 -18.09 5.45 6.66
CA ASP A 117 -17.46 5.44 5.33
C ASP A 117 -17.73 4.17 4.50
N ALA A 118 -18.28 3.12 5.13
CA ALA A 118 -18.80 1.93 4.48
C ALA A 118 -20.18 1.59 5.05
N SER A 119 -21.06 1.08 4.18
CA SER A 119 -22.40 0.65 4.55
C SER A 119 -22.42 -0.61 5.43
N HIS A 120 -21.45 -1.51 5.23
CA HIS A 120 -21.36 -2.82 5.91
C HIS A 120 -19.94 -3.04 6.46
N PRO A 121 -19.51 -2.31 7.49
CA PRO A 121 -18.13 -2.36 8.00
C PRO A 121 -17.72 -3.74 8.54
N GLU A 122 -18.66 -4.58 8.97
CA GLU A 122 -18.46 -5.95 9.42
C GLU A 122 -17.85 -6.87 8.34
N GLY A 123 -17.99 -6.52 7.06
CA GLY A 123 -17.30 -7.19 5.96
C GLY A 123 -15.79 -6.93 5.90
N GLY A 124 -15.25 -6.09 6.79
CA GLY A 124 -13.82 -5.85 6.95
C GLY A 124 -13.15 -5.36 5.68
N VAL A 125 -12.05 -6.02 5.28
CA VAL A 125 -11.30 -5.71 4.05
C VAL A 125 -12.17 -5.89 2.80
N HIS A 126 -13.08 -6.87 2.78
CA HIS A 126 -13.98 -7.07 1.63
C HIS A 126 -14.92 -5.88 1.43
N ALA A 127 -15.42 -5.29 2.52
CA ALA A 127 -16.29 -4.12 2.45
C ALA A 127 -15.55 -2.86 1.99
N ALA A 128 -14.26 -2.73 2.35
CA ALA A 128 -13.45 -1.60 1.91
C ALA A 128 -13.30 -1.58 0.39
N ILE A 129 -13.09 -2.74 -0.24
CA ILE A 129 -12.80 -2.84 -1.68
C ILE A 129 -14.07 -2.71 -2.54
N ARG A 130 -15.25 -3.13 -2.05
CA ARG A 130 -16.53 -3.10 -2.80
C ARG A 130 -16.98 -1.72 -3.27
N ARG A 131 -16.54 -0.64 -2.61
CA ARG A 131 -16.90 0.74 -2.99
C ARG A 131 -16.26 1.18 -4.31
N ALA A 132 -15.23 0.50 -4.81
CA ALA A 132 -14.57 0.82 -6.07
C ALA A 132 -15.26 0.23 -7.32
N LEU A 133 -16.17 -0.74 -7.16
CA LEU A 133 -16.73 -1.50 -8.30
C LEU A 133 -18.25 -1.37 -8.48
N GLY A 134 -18.95 -0.63 -7.62
CA GLY A 134 -20.40 -0.46 -7.76
C GLY A 134 -21.15 -1.79 -7.89
N SER A 135 -20.89 -2.74 -6.99
CA SER A 135 -21.43 -4.09 -7.15
C SER A 135 -22.68 -4.35 -6.32
N SER A 136 -23.77 -4.64 -7.03
CA SER A 136 -24.83 -5.54 -6.57
C SER A 136 -24.29 -6.98 -6.63
N VAL A 137 -23.68 -7.44 -5.53
CA VAL A 137 -23.53 -8.87 -5.21
C VAL A 137 -23.66 -9.07 -3.71
#